data_AF-A0A1F3SZ22-F1
#
_entry.id   AF-A0A1F3SZ22-F1
#
_cell.length_a   1.000
_cell.length_b   1.000
_cell.length_c   1.000
_cell.angle_alpha   90.00
_cell.angle_beta   90.00
_cell.angle_gamma   90.00
#
_symmetry.space_group_name_H-M   'P 1'
#
loop_
_entity.id
_entity.type
_entity.pdbx_description
1 polymer ?
#
loop_
_entity_poly.entity_id
_entity_poly.type
_entity_poly.pdbx_seq_one_letter_code
_entity_poly.pdbx_strand_id
1 'polypeptide(L)'
;MFRKSLLALSIFGAFSGAPQTLASQLSVSAGNGELGQIQSKLYVQAFRSYVSDLTKMAPELKLDGAAIPDPSFDSKLSRNEWIKAYSEWVAAKKQLSEQDTRHLVDTSAEGFQSYYKGEAFARVPFLSSIQLDKTPDKPEVGAVTSIPLIRAYPKPHTLDVEEYVNARFPDSLQKFFSDKQVKFFAHNGSCPDTVAYHYHQGYTEPQRFHGPRDNQESTYLLLRNPKNSSYRFAVCHLVGNDGLTRITKILGPSFQQPTAQFVGHKSEAPLFEFNDEGKRLQLTANDRVIVGFQNTVWWHLAASPKWERVPLTSGGADAAIFRNKETGERIISVWNVYGDEMKEVLKTFYEKGGQRFVYIGTSGGMDPNYKIGDVLLPTQFQQKDGTWLAFDNDGTKMTLGAQGKVRILKKTRQGWIATLIEETTAKMEEIRDSGVQALDIESLYFAEFFKDHPALEKTVMVTVSDLPLGKHTYADENATRSIPLASVKQLLPELLDPKFPMPVVVPTGCQLPMQNDFGKLPDVHGIVNSLGQGQ
;
A
#
# COMPACT_ATOMS: atom_id res chain seq x y z
N MET A 1 49.35 -27.08 -43.69
CA MET A 1 49.16 -26.10 -42.60
C MET A 1 47.91 -26.55 -41.84
N PHE A 2 48.09 -27.42 -40.84
CA PHE A 2 47.76 -27.16 -39.42
C PHE A 2 46.31 -26.68 -39.21
N ARG A 3 45.44 -27.26 -38.39
CA ARG A 3 45.35 -28.48 -37.56
C ARG A 3 44.02 -28.28 -36.77
N LYS A 4 43.14 -29.31 -36.73
CA LYS A 4 42.24 -29.76 -35.62
C LYS A 4 41.47 -28.72 -34.77
N SER A 5 40.19 -28.93 -34.41
CA SER A 5 39.80 -30.00 -33.47
C SER A 5 38.30 -30.34 -33.43
N LEU A 6 38.04 -31.65 -33.46
CA LEU A 6 36.96 -32.39 -32.79
C LEU A 6 37.33 -32.62 -31.30
N LEU A 7 36.35 -33.09 -30.50
CA LEU A 7 36.43 -33.63 -29.12
C LEU A 7 36.58 -32.59 -27.98
N ALA A 8 35.97 -32.71 -26.81
CA ALA A 8 35.29 -33.83 -26.15
C ALA A 8 34.33 -33.36 -25.04
N LEU A 9 33.38 -34.25 -24.73
CA LEU A 9 32.71 -34.36 -23.44
C LEU A 9 33.72 -34.51 -22.28
N SER A 10 33.21 -34.23 -21.07
CA SER A 10 33.64 -34.69 -19.74
C SER A 10 34.92 -34.10 -19.12
N ILE A 11 34.76 -33.46 -17.95
CA ILE A 11 35.29 -33.94 -16.67
C ILE A 11 34.53 -33.27 -15.50
N PHE A 12 34.16 -34.12 -14.56
CA PHE A 12 33.61 -33.88 -13.23
C PHE A 12 34.49 -32.98 -12.35
N GLY A 13 33.85 -32.28 -11.41
CA GLY A 13 34.26 -32.35 -10.00
C GLY A 13 35.13 -31.21 -9.44
N ALA A 14 34.82 -30.87 -8.20
CA ALA A 14 35.52 -29.99 -7.26
C ALA A 14 35.39 -28.49 -7.53
N PHE A 15 34.46 -27.84 -6.83
CA PHE A 15 34.78 -26.87 -5.77
C PHE A 15 33.56 -26.72 -4.86
N SER A 16 33.46 -27.64 -3.90
CA SER A 16 32.87 -27.37 -2.60
C SER A 16 33.82 -26.42 -1.87
N GLY A 17 33.43 -25.15 -1.71
CA GLY A 17 34.15 -24.16 -0.93
C GLY A 17 33.20 -23.05 -0.54
N ALA A 18 32.93 -22.93 0.76
CA ALA A 18 32.00 -22.02 1.41
C ALA A 18 32.10 -20.54 0.94
N PRO A 19 31.01 -19.78 1.06
CA PRO A 19 30.83 -19.03 2.30
C PRO A 19 29.42 -19.23 2.89
N GLN A 20 29.29 -20.21 3.80
CA GLN A 20 28.14 -20.38 4.69
C GLN A 20 28.18 -19.47 5.93
N THR A 21 29.09 -18.49 6.01
CA THR A 21 29.36 -17.75 7.26
C THR A 21 28.88 -16.31 7.29
N LEU A 22 28.14 -15.81 6.29
CA LEU A 22 27.54 -14.47 6.35
C LEU A 22 26.00 -14.46 6.44
N ALA A 23 25.32 -15.53 6.02
CA ALA A 23 23.86 -15.62 6.08
C ALA A 23 23.33 -15.87 7.51
N SER A 24 24.14 -16.45 8.39
CA SER A 24 23.77 -16.76 9.78
C SER A 24 23.90 -15.58 10.76
N GLN A 25 24.41 -14.43 10.32
CA GLN A 25 24.57 -13.24 11.18
C GLN A 25 23.47 -12.18 10.98
N LEU A 26 22.51 -12.40 10.07
CA LEU A 26 21.42 -11.44 9.79
C LEU A 26 20.08 -11.83 10.45
N SER A 27 20.06 -12.84 11.32
CA SER A 27 18.84 -13.31 11.98
C SER A 27 18.75 -12.83 13.43
N VAL A 28 18.59 -11.52 13.67
CA VAL A 28 18.03 -10.99 14.94
C VAL A 28 17.31 -9.66 14.70
N SER A 29 15.99 -9.66 14.89
CA SER A 29 15.09 -8.50 15.09
C SER A 29 15.30 -7.25 14.21
N ALA A 30 14.60 -7.18 13.07
CA ALA A 30 14.63 -6.04 12.16
C ALA A 30 13.33 -5.22 12.24
N GLY A 31 13.38 -4.01 12.79
CA GLY A 31 12.30 -3.02 12.69
C GLY A 31 12.29 -2.31 11.33
N ASN A 32 11.21 -1.57 11.03
CA ASN A 32 10.89 -0.93 9.74
C ASN A 32 11.97 0.00 9.12
N GLY A 33 13.08 0.31 9.82
CA GLY A 33 14.26 0.95 9.22
C GLY A 33 15.08 0.03 8.31
N GLU A 34 14.97 -1.30 8.46
CA GLU A 34 15.75 -2.26 7.68
C GLU A 34 15.09 -2.68 6.37
N LEU A 35 13.78 -2.49 6.17
CA LEU A 35 13.13 -2.77 4.87
C LEU A 35 13.66 -1.86 3.75
N GLY A 36 13.92 -0.58 4.07
CA GLY A 36 14.62 0.34 3.18
C GLY A 36 16.07 -0.08 2.92
N GLN A 37 16.76 -0.66 3.92
CA GLN A 37 18.12 -1.20 3.75
C GLN A 37 18.14 -2.54 3.00
N ILE A 38 17.11 -3.37 3.12
CA ILE A 38 16.98 -4.66 2.42
C ILE A 38 16.60 -4.41 0.95
N GLN A 39 15.69 -3.48 0.67
CA GLN A 39 15.44 -2.99 -0.70
C GLN A 39 16.72 -2.40 -1.29
N SER A 40 17.45 -1.56 -0.55
CA SER A 40 18.73 -0.99 -1.00
C SER A 40 19.77 -2.09 -1.26
N LYS A 41 19.88 -3.11 -0.40
CA LYS A 41 20.79 -4.24 -0.58
C LYS A 41 20.41 -5.11 -1.78
N LEU A 42 19.12 -5.37 -2.02
CA LEU A 42 18.64 -6.14 -3.18
C LEU A 42 18.85 -5.37 -4.49
N TYR A 43 18.58 -4.06 -4.52
CA TYR A 43 18.89 -3.21 -5.68
C TYR A 43 20.40 -3.13 -5.93
N VAL A 44 21.22 -2.99 -4.89
CA VAL A 44 22.68 -2.99 -5.00
C VAL A 44 23.21 -4.36 -5.46
N GLN A 45 22.58 -5.46 -5.06
CA GLN A 45 22.99 -6.82 -5.45
C GLN A 45 22.57 -7.16 -6.90
N ALA A 46 21.37 -6.73 -7.32
CA ALA A 46 20.92 -6.79 -8.71
C ALA A 46 21.79 -5.89 -9.60
N PHE A 47 22.14 -4.69 -9.13
CA PHE A 47 23.02 -3.77 -9.82
C PHE A 47 24.47 -4.27 -9.89
N ARG A 48 25.02 -4.88 -8.82
CA ARG A 48 26.34 -5.52 -8.83
C ARG A 48 26.39 -6.70 -9.79
N SER A 49 25.30 -7.49 -9.88
CA SER A 49 25.20 -8.57 -10.88
C SER A 49 25.13 -8.01 -12.30
N TYR A 50 24.33 -6.96 -12.53
CA TYR A 50 24.24 -6.26 -13.81
C TYR A 50 25.58 -5.68 -14.25
N VAL A 51 26.31 -5.00 -13.35
CA VAL A 51 27.67 -4.47 -13.61
C VAL A 51 28.67 -5.60 -13.85
N SER A 52 28.61 -6.70 -13.08
CA SER A 52 29.46 -7.88 -13.28
C SER A 52 29.25 -8.50 -14.66
N ASP A 53 28.01 -8.60 -15.11
CA ASP A 53 27.67 -9.19 -16.41
C ASP A 53 28.00 -8.23 -17.57
N LEU A 54 27.83 -6.92 -17.40
CA LEU A 54 28.34 -5.89 -18.32
C LEU A 54 29.87 -5.98 -18.50
N THR A 55 30.60 -6.21 -17.40
CA THR A 55 32.07 -6.35 -17.42
C THR A 55 32.50 -7.63 -18.15
N LYS A 56 31.67 -8.68 -18.14
CA LYS A 56 31.90 -9.92 -18.91
C LYS A 56 31.53 -9.77 -20.39
N MET A 57 30.53 -8.95 -20.70
CA MET A 57 30.04 -8.72 -22.07
C MET A 57 30.89 -7.72 -22.86
N ALA A 58 31.61 -6.82 -22.19
CA ALA A 58 32.55 -5.87 -22.79
C ALA A 58 33.89 -5.88 -22.02
N PRO A 59 34.71 -6.95 -22.16
CA PRO A 59 35.92 -7.17 -21.37
C PRO A 59 36.99 -6.08 -21.53
N GLU A 60 36.97 -5.35 -22.65
CA GLU A 60 37.75 -4.14 -22.91
C GLU A 60 37.47 -2.98 -21.94
N LEU A 61 36.34 -2.98 -21.21
CA LEU A 61 35.99 -1.90 -20.28
C LEU A 61 36.71 -1.93 -18.93
N LYS A 62 37.59 -2.92 -18.66
CA LYS A 62 38.40 -3.13 -17.43
C LYS A 62 38.05 -2.18 -16.28
N LEU A 63 37.08 -2.59 -15.47
CA LEU A 63 36.74 -1.94 -14.20
C LEU A 63 37.66 -2.50 -13.11
N ASP A 64 38.96 -2.20 -13.21
CA ASP A 64 39.94 -2.63 -12.21
C ASP A 64 39.78 -1.78 -10.94
N GLY A 65 39.22 -2.38 -9.89
CA GLY A 65 39.47 -2.02 -8.49
C GLY A 65 39.06 -0.63 -7.98
N ALA A 66 38.46 0.23 -8.81
CA ALA A 66 37.90 1.49 -8.31
C ALA A 66 36.69 1.17 -7.43
N ALA A 67 36.79 1.49 -6.14
CA ALA A 67 35.70 1.35 -5.18
C ALA A 67 34.43 1.97 -5.77
N ILE A 68 33.46 1.11 -6.08
CA ILE A 68 32.08 1.52 -6.37
C ILE A 68 31.67 2.38 -5.16
N PRO A 69 31.24 3.64 -5.34
CA PRO A 69 30.81 4.47 -4.22
C PRO A 69 29.79 3.70 -3.41
N ASP A 70 30.02 3.60 -2.09
CA ASP A 70 29.03 3.02 -1.18
C ASP A 70 27.73 3.82 -1.35
N PRO A 71 26.65 3.20 -1.84
CA PRO A 71 25.41 3.90 -2.07
C PRO A 71 24.70 4.04 -0.73
N SER A 72 25.22 4.93 0.12
CA SER A 72 24.35 5.60 1.08
C SER A 72 23.32 6.36 0.26
N PHE A 73 22.10 5.83 0.23
CA PHE A 73 21.00 6.32 -0.59
C PHE A 73 20.67 7.76 -0.15
N ASP A 74 21.08 8.78 -0.90
CA ASP A 74 20.51 10.12 -0.72
C ASP A 74 19.09 10.08 -1.31
N SER A 75 18.10 9.94 -0.43
CA SER A 75 16.66 9.80 -0.69
C SER A 75 16.00 10.90 -1.55
N LYS A 76 16.79 11.80 -2.14
CA LYS A 76 16.33 12.98 -2.87
C LYS A 76 16.34 12.84 -4.39
N LEU A 77 16.98 11.81 -4.96
CA LEU A 77 17.05 11.61 -6.42
C LEU A 77 16.06 10.55 -6.89
N SER A 78 15.31 10.84 -7.95
CA SER A 78 14.48 9.86 -8.66
C SER A 78 15.32 8.82 -9.40
N ARG A 79 14.69 7.71 -9.80
CA ARG A 79 15.35 6.60 -10.53
C ARG A 79 16.12 7.06 -11.78
N ASN A 80 15.54 7.97 -12.56
CA ASN A 80 16.17 8.46 -13.80
C ASN A 80 17.33 9.42 -13.50
N GLU A 81 17.24 10.19 -12.41
CA GLU A 81 18.32 11.07 -11.95
C GLU A 81 19.51 10.27 -11.44
N TRP A 82 19.27 9.10 -10.83
CA TRP A 82 20.34 8.21 -10.39
C TRP A 82 21.06 7.51 -11.56
N ILE A 83 20.31 7.01 -12.54
CA ILE A 83 20.87 6.42 -13.77
C ILE A 83 21.73 7.45 -14.50
N LYS A 84 21.25 8.69 -14.58
CA LYS A 84 21.97 9.81 -15.17
C LYS A 84 23.24 10.15 -14.37
N ALA A 85 23.14 10.34 -13.05
CA ALA A 85 24.27 10.69 -12.20
C ALA A 85 25.38 9.61 -12.19
N TYR A 86 25.00 8.33 -12.21
CA TYR A 86 25.96 7.22 -12.31
C TYR A 86 26.63 7.18 -13.70
N SER A 87 25.87 7.36 -14.77
CA SER A 87 26.41 7.40 -16.14
C SER A 87 27.36 8.58 -16.34
N GLU A 88 27.02 9.75 -15.79
CA GLU A 88 27.88 10.94 -15.75
C GLU A 88 29.14 10.71 -14.89
N TRP A 89 29.04 10.00 -13.75
CA TRP A 89 30.19 9.64 -12.92
C TRP A 89 31.15 8.66 -13.62
N VAL A 90 30.63 7.66 -14.32
CA VAL A 90 31.43 6.71 -15.14
C VAL A 90 32.11 7.46 -16.28
N ALA A 91 31.40 8.36 -16.96
CA ALA A 91 31.95 9.19 -18.03
C ALA A 91 33.07 10.12 -17.52
N ALA A 92 32.87 10.78 -16.37
CA ALA A 92 33.84 11.65 -15.74
C ALA A 92 35.12 10.93 -15.29
N LYS A 93 35.01 9.67 -14.84
CA LYS A 93 36.16 8.85 -14.41
C LYS A 93 36.97 8.26 -15.58
N LYS A 94 36.38 8.11 -16.78
CA LYS A 94 37.04 7.47 -17.94
C LYS A 94 37.20 8.35 -19.18
N GLN A 95 36.90 9.65 -19.09
CA GLN A 95 36.97 10.59 -20.23
C GLN A 95 36.21 10.09 -21.47
N LEU A 96 35.03 9.49 -21.27
CA LEU A 96 34.19 9.05 -22.37
C LEU A 96 33.57 10.26 -23.09
N SER A 97 33.36 10.14 -24.40
CA SER A 97 32.68 11.20 -25.15
C SER A 97 31.20 11.30 -24.75
N GLU A 98 30.59 12.46 -24.99
CA GLU A 98 29.16 12.67 -24.70
C GLU A 98 28.26 11.69 -25.48
N GLN A 99 28.71 11.27 -26.66
CA GLN A 99 28.03 10.29 -27.51
C GLN A 99 28.13 8.87 -26.94
N ASP A 100 29.28 8.47 -26.41
CA ASP A 100 29.46 7.17 -25.74
C ASP A 100 28.65 7.10 -24.43
N THR A 101 28.52 8.24 -23.75
CA THR A 101 27.70 8.36 -22.53
C THR A 101 26.21 8.19 -22.84
N ARG A 102 25.70 8.84 -23.90
CA ARG A 102 24.32 8.61 -24.36
C ARG A 102 24.11 7.18 -24.82
N HIS A 103 25.05 6.62 -25.58
CA HIS A 103 24.96 5.22 -26.00
C HIS A 103 24.93 4.26 -24.81
N LEU A 104 25.70 4.50 -23.74
CA LEU A 104 25.63 3.73 -22.49
C LEU A 104 24.28 3.88 -21.78
N VAL A 105 23.69 5.08 -21.74
CA VAL A 105 22.36 5.32 -21.17
C VAL A 105 21.27 4.60 -21.99
N ASP A 106 21.34 4.70 -23.31
CA ASP A 106 20.37 4.09 -24.22
C ASP A 106 20.52 2.56 -24.23
N THR A 107 21.75 2.04 -24.26
CA THR A 107 22.05 0.59 -24.23
C THR A 107 21.80 0.00 -22.85
N SER A 108 21.89 0.78 -21.76
CA SER A 108 21.49 0.30 -20.43
C SER A 108 19.97 0.30 -20.25
N ALA A 109 19.25 1.25 -20.86
CA ALA A 109 17.79 1.22 -20.94
C ALA A 109 17.29 0.06 -21.83
N GLU A 110 17.91 -0.16 -22.99
CA GLU A 110 17.63 -1.30 -23.89
C GLU A 110 18.14 -2.63 -23.31
N GLY A 111 19.25 -2.65 -22.59
CA GLY A 111 19.80 -3.79 -21.86
C GLY A 111 18.90 -4.22 -20.72
N PHE A 112 18.33 -3.25 -19.99
CA PHE A 112 17.25 -3.52 -19.04
C PHE A 112 16.04 -4.11 -19.75
N GLN A 113 15.63 -3.58 -20.91
CA GLN A 113 14.48 -4.12 -21.67
C GLN A 113 14.74 -5.49 -22.34
N SER A 114 15.97 -5.80 -22.72
CA SER A 114 16.35 -7.04 -23.44
C SER A 114 16.73 -8.19 -22.50
N TYR A 115 17.12 -7.91 -21.25
CA TYR A 115 17.20 -8.90 -20.16
C TYR A 115 15.84 -9.61 -19.90
N TYR A 116 14.74 -9.12 -20.49
CA TYR A 116 13.38 -9.68 -20.38
C TYR A 116 12.98 -10.70 -21.45
N LYS A 117 13.80 -10.96 -22.47
CA LYS A 117 13.35 -11.76 -23.63
C LYS A 117 13.76 -13.24 -23.67
N GLY A 118 14.29 -13.81 -22.60
CA GLY A 118 14.53 -15.25 -22.59
C GLY A 118 15.01 -15.80 -21.26
N GLU A 119 14.10 -16.44 -20.53
CA GLU A 119 14.25 -17.78 -19.93
C GLU A 119 13.05 -18.10 -19.03
N ALA A 120 12.66 -19.37 -19.01
CA ALA A 120 11.51 -19.87 -18.29
C ALA A 120 11.65 -19.67 -16.77
N PHE A 121 10.60 -19.14 -16.15
CA PHE A 121 10.35 -19.11 -14.71
C PHE A 121 11.17 -18.15 -13.81
N ALA A 122 12.39 -17.75 -14.21
CA ALA A 122 13.26 -16.94 -13.34
C ALA A 122 13.13 -15.40 -13.48
N ARG A 123 12.32 -14.88 -14.41
CA ARG A 123 12.34 -13.44 -14.75
C ARG A 123 10.96 -12.79 -14.93
N VAL A 124 10.02 -13.07 -14.04
CA VAL A 124 9.07 -12.00 -13.69
C VAL A 124 9.85 -11.13 -12.71
N PRO A 125 10.34 -9.93 -13.09
CA PRO A 125 11.27 -9.11 -12.27
C PRO A 125 10.68 -8.63 -10.95
N PHE A 126 9.41 -8.95 -10.74
CA PHE A 126 8.58 -8.59 -9.63
C PHE A 126 8.40 -9.76 -8.65
N LEU A 127 8.98 -10.94 -8.90
CA LEU A 127 8.83 -12.09 -7.98
C LEU A 127 10.06 -12.23 -7.08
N SER A 128 9.84 -12.33 -5.77
CA SER A 128 10.85 -12.73 -4.80
C SER A 128 10.45 -14.06 -4.15
N SER A 129 11.41 -14.96 -3.96
CA SER A 129 11.15 -16.23 -3.29
C SER A 129 10.90 -16.00 -1.80
N ILE A 130 9.88 -16.66 -1.24
CA ILE A 130 9.66 -16.70 0.20
C ILE A 130 10.31 -17.97 0.73
N GLN A 131 11.31 -17.83 1.61
CA GLN A 131 11.89 -18.97 2.31
C GLN A 131 10.95 -19.42 3.43
N LEU A 132 10.71 -20.73 3.50
CA LEU A 132 9.97 -21.36 4.58
C LEU A 132 10.96 -22.17 5.41
N ASP A 133 11.32 -21.67 6.59
CA ASP A 133 12.30 -22.31 7.48
C ASP A 133 11.78 -23.64 8.07
N LYS A 134 10.46 -23.81 8.10
CA LYS A 134 9.78 -25.02 8.55
C LYS A 134 8.48 -25.23 7.79
N THR A 135 7.94 -26.44 7.88
CA THR A 135 6.56 -26.70 7.44
C THR A 135 5.61 -25.82 8.26
N PRO A 136 4.80 -24.97 7.63
CA PRO A 136 3.88 -24.10 8.35
C PRO A 136 2.73 -24.92 8.94
N ASP A 137 2.24 -24.50 10.11
CA ASP A 137 1.08 -25.12 10.73
C ASP A 137 -0.17 -24.94 9.86
N LYS A 138 -1.07 -25.92 9.89
CA LYS A 138 -2.29 -25.86 9.06
C LYS A 138 -3.22 -24.79 9.62
N PRO A 139 -3.64 -23.79 8.81
CA PRO A 139 -4.51 -22.73 9.29
C PRO A 139 -5.95 -23.24 9.47
N GLU A 140 -6.69 -22.60 10.37
CA GLU A 140 -8.12 -22.82 10.52
C GLU A 140 -8.90 -22.04 9.47
N VAL A 141 -9.42 -22.77 8.48
CA VAL A 141 -10.27 -22.20 7.43
C VAL A 141 -11.74 -22.49 7.74
N GLY A 142 -12.58 -21.48 7.55
CA GLY A 142 -14.02 -21.60 7.52
C GLY A 142 -14.49 -22.06 6.14
N ALA A 143 -15.21 -21.19 5.43
CA ALA A 143 -15.76 -21.49 4.11
C ALA A 143 -14.78 -21.19 2.97
N VAL A 144 -14.76 -22.06 1.96
CA VAL A 144 -14.17 -21.77 0.65
C VAL A 144 -15.31 -21.61 -0.33
N THR A 145 -15.44 -20.42 -0.93
CA THR A 145 -16.55 -20.07 -1.81
C THR A 145 -16.05 -19.68 -3.19
N SER A 146 -16.87 -19.93 -4.21
CA SER A 146 -16.57 -19.50 -5.57
C SER A 146 -17.10 -18.09 -5.79
N ILE A 147 -16.24 -17.21 -6.29
CA ILE A 147 -16.58 -15.81 -6.60
C ILE A 147 -16.47 -15.58 -8.11
N PRO A 148 -17.43 -14.91 -8.74
CA PRO A 148 -17.37 -14.63 -10.18
C PRO A 148 -16.25 -13.64 -10.50
N LEU A 149 -15.58 -13.85 -11.63
CA LEU A 149 -14.64 -12.89 -12.21
C LEU A 149 -15.29 -12.20 -13.41
N ILE A 150 -15.09 -10.89 -13.51
CA ILE A 150 -15.41 -10.19 -14.76
C ILE A 150 -14.39 -10.61 -15.83
N ARG A 151 -14.85 -10.85 -17.05
CA ARG A 151 -13.99 -11.35 -18.15
C ARG A 151 -13.52 -10.26 -19.11
N ALA A 152 -14.09 -9.06 -18.98
CA ALA A 152 -13.72 -7.90 -19.78
C ALA A 152 -14.09 -6.63 -19.02
N TYR A 153 -13.33 -5.57 -19.27
CA TYR A 153 -13.64 -4.23 -18.79
C TYR A 153 -14.81 -3.64 -19.61
N PRO A 154 -15.88 -3.15 -18.98
CA PRO A 154 -17.03 -2.59 -19.70
C PRO A 154 -16.66 -1.31 -20.47
N LYS A 155 -16.93 -1.23 -21.78
CA LYS A 155 -16.59 -0.04 -22.60
C LYS A 155 -17.82 0.85 -22.87
N PRO A 156 -17.64 2.16 -23.12
CA PRO A 156 -16.40 2.94 -23.03
C PRO A 156 -16.06 3.37 -21.59
N HIS A 157 -14.77 3.50 -21.32
CA HIS A 157 -14.23 4.06 -20.07
C HIS A 157 -13.75 5.49 -20.27
N THR A 158 -13.79 6.25 -19.18
CA THR A 158 -13.22 7.59 -19.11
C THR A 158 -11.71 7.58 -18.90
N LEU A 159 -11.23 6.58 -18.14
CA LEU A 159 -9.82 6.26 -17.91
C LEU A 159 -9.30 5.23 -18.94
N ASP A 160 -8.01 5.31 -19.28
CA ASP A 160 -7.32 4.20 -19.93
C ASP A 160 -7.11 3.04 -18.95
N VAL A 161 -8.07 2.12 -18.92
CA VAL A 161 -8.06 0.96 -18.03
C VAL A 161 -6.91 0.00 -18.35
N GLU A 162 -6.49 -0.11 -19.61
CA GLU A 162 -5.37 -0.96 -19.99
C GLU A 162 -4.06 -0.41 -19.41
N GLU A 163 -3.81 0.90 -19.55
CA GLU A 163 -2.67 1.57 -18.92
C GLU A 163 -2.70 1.41 -17.38
N TYR A 164 -3.87 1.64 -16.77
CA TYR A 164 -4.06 1.54 -15.31
C TYR A 164 -3.74 0.14 -14.77
N VAL A 165 -4.20 -0.91 -15.46
CA VAL A 165 -3.98 -2.31 -15.09
C VAL A 165 -2.52 -2.68 -15.35
N ASN A 166 -1.96 -2.31 -16.49
CA ASN A 166 -0.58 -2.63 -16.87
C ASN A 166 0.46 -1.99 -15.94
N ALA A 167 0.15 -0.82 -15.37
CA ALA A 167 0.96 -0.19 -14.34
C ALA A 167 1.04 -0.99 -13.02
N ARG A 168 0.09 -1.90 -12.77
CA ARG A 168 0.03 -2.73 -11.54
C ARG A 168 0.38 -4.20 -11.81
N PHE A 169 -0.14 -4.74 -12.90
CA PHE A 169 0.02 -6.12 -13.34
C PHE A 169 0.47 -6.10 -14.80
N PRO A 170 1.78 -6.15 -15.06
CA PRO A 170 2.32 -6.04 -16.41
C PRO A 170 1.76 -7.11 -17.36
N ASP A 171 1.67 -6.80 -18.66
CA ASP A 171 1.17 -7.72 -19.69
C ASP A 171 1.84 -9.10 -19.66
N SER A 172 3.14 -9.15 -19.35
CA SER A 172 3.89 -10.41 -19.25
C SER A 172 3.34 -11.33 -18.15
N LEU A 173 2.89 -10.76 -17.02
CA LEU A 173 2.26 -11.50 -15.93
C LEU A 173 0.85 -11.94 -16.31
N GLN A 174 0.07 -11.06 -16.95
CA GLN A 174 -1.28 -11.40 -17.42
C GLN A 174 -1.24 -12.52 -18.46
N LYS A 175 -0.31 -12.45 -19.42
CA LYS A 175 -0.05 -13.52 -20.38
C LYS A 175 0.35 -14.81 -19.68
N PHE A 176 1.20 -14.75 -18.66
CA PHE A 176 1.56 -15.91 -17.86
C PHE A 176 0.34 -16.55 -17.18
N PHE A 177 -0.57 -15.76 -16.62
CA PHE A 177 -1.81 -16.27 -16.01
C PHE A 177 -2.67 -17.05 -17.01
N SER A 178 -2.81 -16.53 -18.22
CA SER A 178 -3.52 -17.19 -19.32
C SER A 178 -2.79 -18.47 -19.77
N ASP A 179 -1.51 -18.37 -20.14
CA ASP A 179 -0.74 -19.48 -20.74
C ASP A 179 -0.56 -20.66 -19.78
N LYS A 180 -0.49 -20.40 -18.46
CA LYS A 180 -0.35 -21.44 -17.42
C LYS A 180 -1.66 -21.82 -16.74
N GLN A 181 -2.79 -21.25 -17.16
CA GLN A 181 -4.11 -21.46 -16.55
C GLN A 181 -4.08 -21.30 -15.02
N VAL A 182 -3.43 -20.23 -14.56
CA VAL A 182 -3.23 -19.96 -13.14
C VAL A 182 -4.59 -19.80 -12.44
N LYS A 183 -4.78 -20.46 -11.30
CA LYS A 183 -6.01 -20.33 -10.50
C LYS A 183 -5.89 -19.15 -9.53
N PHE A 184 -6.93 -18.33 -9.44
CA PHE A 184 -6.95 -17.18 -8.53
C PHE A 184 -7.63 -17.51 -7.20
N PHE A 185 -6.97 -17.16 -6.10
CA PHE A 185 -7.45 -17.28 -4.73
C PHE A 185 -7.39 -15.92 -4.00
N ALA A 186 -8.44 -15.60 -3.25
CA ALA A 186 -8.55 -14.42 -2.41
C ALA A 186 -8.70 -14.87 -0.95
N HIS A 187 -7.91 -14.29 -0.04
CA HIS A 187 -7.89 -14.66 1.37
C HIS A 187 -8.06 -13.43 2.26
N ASN A 188 -8.96 -13.54 3.26
CA ASN A 188 -9.06 -12.57 4.36
C ASN A 188 -8.04 -12.86 5.50
N GLY A 189 -7.27 -13.94 5.41
CA GLY A 189 -6.25 -14.31 6.39
C GLY A 189 -4.89 -13.70 6.07
N SER A 190 -3.97 -13.87 7.02
CA SER A 190 -2.60 -13.36 6.89
C SER A 190 -1.85 -14.03 5.73
N CYS A 191 -0.72 -13.46 5.31
CA CYS A 191 0.11 -14.12 4.29
C CYS A 191 0.73 -15.43 4.78
N PRO A 192 1.24 -15.52 6.03
CA PRO A 192 1.61 -16.81 6.60
C PRO A 192 0.50 -17.86 6.50
N ASP A 193 -0.73 -17.53 6.89
CA ASP A 193 -1.86 -18.47 6.83
C ASP A 193 -2.23 -18.83 5.39
N THR A 194 -2.16 -17.87 4.48
CA THR A 194 -2.41 -18.09 3.05
C THR A 194 -1.38 -19.02 2.44
N VAL A 195 -0.09 -18.81 2.72
CA VAL A 195 0.98 -19.72 2.30
C VAL A 195 0.78 -21.09 2.91
N ALA A 196 0.45 -21.18 4.20
CA ALA A 196 0.21 -22.43 4.89
C ALA A 196 -0.95 -23.24 4.27
N TYR A 197 -2.08 -22.58 4.01
CA TYR A 197 -3.24 -23.18 3.36
C TYR A 197 -2.86 -23.85 2.03
N HIS A 198 -2.08 -23.14 1.20
CA HIS A 198 -1.65 -23.65 -0.10
C HIS A 198 -0.55 -24.71 0.00
N TYR A 199 0.37 -24.57 0.96
CA TYR A 199 1.42 -25.55 1.26
C TYR A 199 0.81 -26.93 1.56
N HIS A 200 -0.22 -26.97 2.41
CA HIS A 200 -0.95 -28.21 2.75
C HIS A 200 -1.76 -28.79 1.58
N GLN A 201 -1.87 -28.06 0.46
CA GLN A 201 -2.44 -28.55 -0.80
C GLN A 201 -1.36 -28.88 -1.86
N GLY A 202 -0.09 -28.95 -1.44
CA GLY A 202 1.04 -29.32 -2.28
C GLY A 202 1.66 -28.17 -3.08
N TYR A 203 1.29 -26.91 -2.80
CA TYR A 203 1.91 -25.73 -3.41
C TYR A 203 2.99 -25.18 -2.48
N THR A 204 4.20 -25.76 -2.58
CA THR A 204 5.27 -25.58 -1.59
C THR A 204 6.34 -24.58 -1.99
N GLU A 205 6.24 -23.98 -3.17
CA GLU A 205 7.18 -22.96 -3.68
C GLU A 205 6.46 -21.60 -3.79
N PRO A 206 6.31 -20.86 -2.67
CA PRO A 206 5.72 -19.52 -2.67
C PRO A 206 6.70 -18.45 -3.14
N GLN A 207 6.21 -17.52 -3.93
CA GLN A 207 6.91 -16.31 -4.35
C GLN A 207 6.00 -15.11 -4.10
N ARG A 208 6.56 -14.01 -3.58
CA ARG A 208 5.87 -12.73 -3.43
C ARG A 208 5.97 -11.94 -4.73
N PHE A 209 4.85 -11.38 -5.17
CA PHE A 209 4.82 -10.42 -6.26
C PHE A 209 4.90 -8.98 -5.72
N HIS A 210 5.88 -8.25 -6.21
CA HIS A 210 6.19 -6.85 -5.94
C HIS A 210 5.74 -6.03 -7.14
N GLY A 211 4.57 -5.40 -7.07
CA GLY A 211 4.09 -4.60 -8.20
C GLY A 211 5.05 -3.45 -8.57
N PRO A 212 5.00 -2.92 -9.80
CA PRO A 212 5.80 -1.75 -10.20
C PRO A 212 5.56 -0.50 -9.33
N ARG A 213 4.41 -0.44 -8.65
CA ARG A 213 4.01 0.60 -7.70
C ARG A 213 3.65 0.00 -6.34
N ASP A 214 4.53 -0.85 -5.79
CA ASP A 214 4.30 -1.62 -4.55
C ASP A 214 3.90 -0.72 -3.36
N ASN A 215 2.62 -0.38 -3.27
CA ASN A 215 1.97 0.31 -2.17
C ASN A 215 1.10 -0.75 -1.49
N GLN A 216 1.72 -1.51 -0.59
CA GLN A 216 1.23 -2.36 0.52
C GLN A 216 -0.23 -2.87 0.67
N GLU A 217 -1.19 -2.62 -0.21
CA GLU A 217 -2.61 -2.81 0.15
C GLU A 217 -3.09 -4.25 0.04
N SER A 218 -2.36 -5.15 -0.62
CA SER A 218 -2.57 -6.61 -0.49
C SER A 218 -1.32 -7.34 -0.96
N THR A 219 -0.81 -8.28 -0.17
CA THR A 219 0.38 -9.03 -0.59
C THR A 219 -0.03 -10.11 -1.60
N TYR A 220 0.50 -10.00 -2.81
CA TYR A 220 0.28 -10.92 -3.90
C TYR A 220 1.28 -12.07 -3.84
N LEU A 221 0.79 -13.30 -4.03
CA LEU A 221 1.58 -14.53 -3.96
C LEU A 221 1.40 -15.33 -5.24
N LEU A 222 2.49 -15.75 -5.87
CA LEU A 222 2.51 -16.82 -6.85
C LEU A 222 2.99 -18.09 -6.18
N LEU A 223 2.22 -19.16 -6.32
CA LEU A 223 2.44 -20.43 -5.63
C LEU A 223 2.55 -21.55 -6.66
N ARG A 224 3.66 -22.28 -6.62
CA ARG A 224 3.90 -23.42 -7.52
C ARG A 224 3.78 -24.75 -6.78
N ASN A 225 3.14 -25.71 -7.43
CA ASN A 225 3.19 -27.11 -7.03
C ASN A 225 4.31 -27.82 -7.81
N PRO A 226 5.40 -28.26 -7.16
CA PRO A 226 6.54 -28.84 -7.86
C PRO A 226 6.24 -30.19 -8.52
N LYS A 227 5.25 -30.94 -8.00
CA LYS A 227 4.93 -32.29 -8.51
C LYS A 227 4.30 -32.27 -9.89
N ASN A 228 3.48 -31.26 -10.19
CA ASN A 228 2.75 -31.16 -11.46
C ASN A 228 2.98 -29.83 -12.18
N SER A 229 3.86 -28.97 -11.66
CA SER A 229 4.14 -27.63 -12.19
C SER A 229 2.90 -26.77 -12.43
N SER A 230 1.83 -26.96 -11.64
CA SER A 230 0.65 -26.09 -11.65
C SER A 230 0.83 -24.87 -10.76
N TYR A 231 0.07 -23.82 -11.04
CA TYR A 231 0.21 -22.51 -10.40
C TYR A 231 -1.09 -22.00 -9.79
N ARG A 232 -0.93 -21.26 -8.70
CA ARG A 232 -1.97 -20.45 -8.08
C ARG A 232 -1.47 -19.04 -7.87
N PHE A 233 -2.33 -18.07 -8.10
CA PHE A 233 -2.12 -16.70 -7.69
C PHE A 233 -3.04 -16.44 -6.50
N ALA A 234 -2.48 -15.97 -5.40
CA ALA A 234 -3.23 -15.72 -4.17
C ALA A 234 -3.03 -14.27 -3.71
N VAL A 235 -4.07 -13.70 -3.14
CA VAL A 235 -4.03 -12.39 -2.47
C VAL A 235 -4.32 -12.64 -0.99
N CYS A 236 -3.42 -12.20 -0.10
CA CYS A 236 -3.61 -12.24 1.36
C CYS A 236 -3.97 -10.86 1.91
N HIS A 237 -4.47 -10.83 3.16
CA HIS A 237 -4.90 -9.64 3.89
C HIS A 237 -6.02 -8.84 3.19
N LEU A 238 -6.96 -9.52 2.51
CA LEU A 238 -8.14 -8.83 2.00
C LEU A 238 -9.10 -8.53 3.15
N VAL A 239 -9.17 -7.25 3.53
CA VAL A 239 -10.13 -6.73 4.49
C VAL A 239 -11.29 -6.11 3.72
N GLY A 240 -12.52 -6.40 4.16
CA GLY A 240 -13.72 -5.83 3.55
C GLY A 240 -14.13 -6.42 2.20
N ASN A 241 -15.30 -5.98 1.73
CA ASN A 241 -15.91 -6.42 0.48
C ASN A 241 -15.42 -5.60 -0.72
N ASP A 242 -15.06 -4.33 -0.52
CA ASP A 242 -14.58 -3.49 -1.62
C ASP A 242 -13.18 -3.92 -2.06
N GLY A 243 -12.30 -4.32 -1.13
CA GLY A 243 -11.00 -4.90 -1.46
C GLY A 243 -11.13 -6.13 -2.37
N LEU A 244 -12.06 -7.03 -2.04
CA LEU A 244 -12.37 -8.21 -2.86
C LEU A 244 -12.96 -7.82 -4.23
N THR A 245 -13.91 -6.89 -4.26
CA THR A 245 -14.55 -6.40 -5.48
C THR A 245 -13.52 -5.73 -6.40
N ARG A 246 -12.67 -4.88 -5.85
CA ARG A 246 -11.58 -4.21 -6.55
C ARG A 246 -10.64 -5.24 -7.18
N ILE A 247 -10.14 -6.19 -6.40
CA ILE A 247 -9.12 -7.09 -6.92
C ILE A 247 -9.66 -8.06 -7.98
N THR A 248 -10.90 -8.52 -7.80
CA THR A 248 -11.58 -9.37 -8.79
C THR A 248 -11.92 -8.62 -10.07
N LYS A 249 -12.23 -7.32 -9.98
CA LYS A 249 -12.44 -6.48 -11.17
C LYS A 249 -11.13 -6.16 -11.88
N ILE A 250 -10.08 -5.78 -11.15
CA ILE A 250 -8.78 -5.45 -11.75
C ILE A 250 -8.17 -6.68 -12.41
N LEU A 251 -8.14 -7.83 -11.73
CA LEU A 251 -7.44 -9.02 -12.24
C LEU A 251 -8.32 -9.97 -13.06
N GLY A 252 -9.65 -9.86 -12.95
CA GLY A 252 -10.58 -10.78 -13.58
C GLY A 252 -10.28 -11.07 -15.06
N PRO A 253 -10.10 -10.03 -15.91
CA PRO A 253 -9.82 -10.23 -17.33
C PRO A 253 -8.50 -10.95 -17.65
N SER A 254 -7.55 -10.98 -16.70
CA SER A 254 -6.26 -11.65 -16.84
C SER A 254 -6.35 -13.18 -16.67
N PHE A 255 -7.49 -13.69 -16.18
CA PHE A 255 -7.70 -15.12 -15.93
C PHE A 255 -8.66 -15.74 -16.94
N GLN A 256 -8.33 -16.95 -17.42
CA GLN A 256 -9.22 -17.71 -18.31
C GLN A 256 -10.45 -18.29 -17.58
N GLN A 257 -10.34 -18.48 -16.25
CA GLN A 257 -11.39 -19.09 -15.45
C GLN A 257 -12.47 -18.05 -15.13
N PRO A 258 -13.77 -18.42 -15.17
CA PRO A 258 -14.86 -17.49 -14.90
C PRO A 258 -15.03 -17.17 -13.41
N THR A 259 -14.27 -17.85 -12.54
CA THR A 259 -14.41 -17.75 -11.09
C THR A 259 -13.06 -17.82 -10.40
N ALA A 260 -12.92 -17.07 -9.31
CA ALA A 260 -11.87 -17.27 -8.31
C ALA A 260 -12.42 -18.02 -7.09
N GLN A 261 -11.54 -18.34 -6.15
CA GLN A 261 -11.91 -18.94 -4.87
C GLN A 261 -11.66 -17.92 -3.76
N PHE A 262 -12.67 -17.59 -2.97
CA PHE A 262 -12.50 -16.87 -1.72
C PHE A 262 -12.35 -17.86 -0.57
N VAL A 263 -11.29 -17.72 0.22
CA VAL A 263 -10.97 -18.56 1.37
C VAL A 263 -11.14 -17.72 2.63
N GLY A 264 -12.26 -17.93 3.32
CA GLY A 264 -12.55 -17.30 4.61
C GLY A 264 -11.83 -18.03 5.73
N HIS A 265 -10.72 -17.50 6.19
CA HIS A 265 -10.03 -17.94 7.40
C HIS A 265 -10.84 -17.56 8.64
N LYS A 266 -10.80 -18.39 9.69
CA LYS A 266 -11.48 -18.08 10.96
C LYS A 266 -10.78 -16.97 11.74
N SER A 267 -9.45 -16.92 11.63
CA SER A 267 -8.64 -15.81 12.12
C SER A 267 -8.42 -14.85 10.95
N GLU A 268 -9.20 -13.78 10.89
CA GLU A 268 -9.01 -12.73 9.90
C GLU A 268 -7.70 -11.99 10.18
N ALA A 269 -7.02 -11.55 9.13
CA ALA A 269 -5.86 -10.69 9.32
C ALA A 269 -6.32 -9.32 9.82
N PRO A 270 -5.71 -8.79 10.89
CA PRO A 270 -6.03 -7.44 11.31
C PRO A 270 -5.57 -6.44 10.25
N LEU A 271 -6.32 -5.34 10.07
CA LEU A 271 -5.88 -4.25 9.22
C LEU A 271 -4.55 -3.66 9.72
N PHE A 272 -4.37 -3.59 11.05
CA PHE A 272 -3.16 -3.13 11.70
C PHE A 272 -2.46 -4.24 12.46
N GLU A 273 -1.19 -4.49 12.14
CA GLU A 273 -0.31 -5.22 13.06
C GLU A 273 0.38 -4.21 13.97
N PHE A 274 -0.25 -3.89 15.11
CA PHE A 274 0.32 -2.92 16.05
C PHE A 274 1.60 -3.44 16.71
N ASN A 275 2.63 -2.58 16.74
CA ASN A 275 3.79 -2.77 17.60
C ASN A 275 3.43 -2.43 19.07
N ASP A 276 4.40 -2.54 19.97
CA ASP A 276 4.17 -2.28 21.40
C ASP A 276 3.65 -0.86 21.68
N GLU A 277 4.06 0.13 20.89
CA GLU A 277 3.58 1.49 21.01
C GLU A 277 2.14 1.63 20.53
N GLY A 278 1.80 1.02 19.38
CA GLY A 278 0.43 0.94 18.88
C GLY A 278 -0.52 0.23 19.84
N LYS A 279 -0.07 -0.84 20.49
CA LYS A 279 -0.85 -1.58 21.51
C LYS A 279 -1.14 -0.72 22.74
N ARG A 280 -0.16 0.05 23.22
CA ARG A 280 -0.32 0.93 24.39
C ARG A 280 -0.98 2.27 24.07
N LEU A 281 -1.18 2.60 22.80
CA LEU A 281 -1.73 3.88 22.39
C LEU A 281 -3.11 4.12 23.01
N GLN A 282 -3.21 5.23 23.75
CA GLN A 282 -4.45 5.79 24.28
C GLN A 282 -4.54 7.25 23.84
N LEU A 283 -5.68 7.59 23.25
CA LEU A 283 -6.01 8.89 22.71
C LEU A 283 -6.94 9.65 23.66
N THR A 284 -6.88 10.96 23.55
CA THR A 284 -7.61 11.94 24.33
C THR A 284 -8.36 12.87 23.38
N ALA A 285 -9.24 13.71 23.92
CA ALA A 285 -9.95 14.71 23.15
C ALA A 285 -9.04 15.73 22.44
N ASN A 286 -7.77 15.86 22.86
CA ASN A 286 -6.83 16.80 22.23
C ASN A 286 -6.11 16.20 21.01
N ASP A 287 -6.10 14.87 20.88
CA ASP A 287 -5.39 14.21 19.79
C ASP A 287 -6.23 14.20 18.52
N ARG A 288 -5.56 14.28 17.37
CA ARG A 288 -6.22 14.21 16.06
C ARG A 288 -5.80 12.96 15.32
N VAL A 289 -6.78 12.30 14.72
CA VAL A 289 -6.57 11.17 13.82
C VAL A 289 -6.79 11.67 12.41
N ILE A 290 -5.72 11.73 11.62
CA ILE A 290 -5.76 12.16 10.23
C ILE A 290 -5.60 10.94 9.35
N VAL A 291 -6.63 10.67 8.54
CA VAL A 291 -6.68 9.55 7.62
C VAL A 291 -6.58 10.08 6.20
N GLY A 292 -5.70 9.48 5.39
CA GLY A 292 -5.68 9.71 3.95
C GLY A 292 -4.60 10.67 3.43
N PHE A 293 -4.64 10.83 2.11
CA PHE A 293 -3.76 11.59 1.20
C PHE A 293 -2.24 11.39 1.38
N GLN A 294 -1.68 10.54 0.49
CA GLN A 294 -0.26 10.41 0.13
C GLN A 294 0.76 10.97 1.13
N ASN A 295 1.08 10.34 2.27
CA ASN A 295 2.15 10.77 3.20
C ASN A 295 2.25 12.30 3.48
N THR A 296 1.28 13.16 3.15
CA THR A 296 1.59 14.58 2.89
C THR A 296 1.69 15.30 4.21
N VAL A 297 0.75 14.97 5.10
CA VAL A 297 0.82 15.27 6.53
C VAL A 297 2.16 14.81 7.09
N TRP A 298 2.61 13.60 6.72
CA TRP A 298 3.88 13.06 7.21
C TRP A 298 5.07 13.87 6.75
N TRP A 299 5.18 14.13 5.45
CA TRP A 299 6.26 14.93 4.88
C TRP A 299 6.26 16.32 5.48
N HIS A 300 5.09 16.91 5.69
CA HIS A 300 4.95 18.23 6.31
C HIS A 300 5.42 18.24 7.78
N LEU A 301 4.94 17.29 8.59
CA LEU A 301 5.32 17.19 10.00
C LEU A 301 6.79 16.80 10.16
N ALA A 302 7.28 15.84 9.39
CA ALA A 302 8.67 15.37 9.41
C ALA A 302 9.67 16.42 8.92
N ALA A 303 9.25 17.38 8.10
CA ALA A 303 10.09 18.50 7.68
C ALA A 303 10.36 19.49 8.83
N SER A 304 9.59 19.45 9.92
CA SER A 304 9.75 20.32 11.08
C SER A 304 10.44 19.59 12.23
N PRO A 305 11.54 20.13 12.79
CA PRO A 305 12.29 19.48 13.88
C PRO A 305 11.50 19.38 15.20
N LYS A 306 10.39 20.12 15.30
CA LYS A 306 9.49 20.15 16.45
C LYS A 306 8.68 18.87 16.60
N TRP A 307 8.56 18.08 15.52
CA TRP A 307 7.80 16.84 15.54
C TRP A 307 8.72 15.63 15.64
N GLU A 308 8.36 14.70 16.51
CA GLU A 308 8.95 13.37 16.58
C GLU A 308 7.95 12.36 16.02
N ARG A 309 8.38 11.55 15.06
CA ARG A 309 7.57 10.45 14.50
C ARG A 309 7.89 9.16 15.24
N VAL A 310 6.85 8.49 15.73
CA VAL A 310 6.93 7.16 16.32
C VAL A 310 5.99 6.21 15.56
N PRO A 311 6.51 5.19 14.87
CA PRO A 311 5.67 4.19 14.20
C PRO A 311 4.78 3.44 15.19
N LEU A 312 3.54 3.16 14.80
CA LEU A 312 2.58 2.41 15.62
C LEU A 312 2.42 0.96 15.14
N THR A 313 2.80 0.66 13.91
CA THR A 313 2.61 -0.64 13.26
C THR A 313 3.94 -1.30 12.92
N SER A 314 3.94 -2.64 12.92
CA SER A 314 5.01 -3.49 12.40
C SER A 314 4.64 -4.12 11.04
N GLY A 315 3.37 -4.03 10.63
CA GLY A 315 2.83 -4.54 9.39
C GLY A 315 1.37 -4.11 9.18
N GLY A 316 0.80 -4.51 8.04
CA GLY A 316 -0.56 -4.11 7.63
C GLY A 316 -0.62 -2.66 7.15
N ALA A 317 -1.79 -2.02 7.33
CA ALA A 317 -1.95 -0.60 7.09
C ALA A 317 -1.01 0.18 7.99
N ASP A 318 -0.31 1.15 7.42
CA ASP A 318 0.69 1.85 8.19
C ASP A 318 0.08 3.00 9.02
N ALA A 319 0.55 3.15 10.26
CA ALA A 319 0.17 4.26 11.13
C ALA A 319 1.37 4.77 11.94
N ALA A 320 1.41 6.08 12.21
CA ALA A 320 2.36 6.66 13.15
C ALA A 320 1.73 7.76 13.99
N ILE A 321 2.32 7.98 15.17
CA ILE A 321 2.06 9.15 15.99
C ILE A 321 3.17 10.18 15.81
N PHE A 322 2.79 11.43 15.59
CA PHE A 322 3.66 12.58 15.58
C PHE A 322 3.46 13.34 16.88
N ARG A 323 4.54 13.53 17.64
CA ARG A 323 4.54 14.23 18.92
C ARG A 323 5.25 15.55 18.79
N ASN A 324 4.59 16.64 19.13
CA ASN A 324 5.23 17.94 19.19
C ASN A 324 6.06 18.03 20.48
N LYS A 325 7.38 18.18 20.34
CA LYS A 325 8.34 18.21 21.45
C LYS A 325 8.16 19.44 22.35
N GLU A 326 7.58 20.52 21.83
CA GLU A 326 7.40 21.78 22.56
C GLU A 326 6.05 21.84 23.26
N THR A 327 4.98 21.37 22.60
CA THR A 327 3.60 21.54 23.09
C THR A 327 3.00 20.25 23.68
N GLY A 328 3.60 19.09 23.42
CA GLY A 328 3.05 17.78 23.79
C GLY A 328 1.85 17.35 22.93
N GLU A 329 1.48 18.14 21.92
CA GLU A 329 0.41 17.81 20.98
C GLU A 329 0.72 16.51 20.23
N ARG A 330 -0.31 15.69 19.98
CA ARG A 330 -0.16 14.43 19.24
C ARG A 330 -1.10 14.37 18.05
N ILE A 331 -0.54 13.97 16.92
CA ILE A 331 -1.26 13.76 15.66
C ILE A 331 -0.99 12.33 15.22
N ILE A 332 -2.06 11.57 15.06
CA ILE A 332 -2.02 10.22 14.54
C ILE A 332 -2.28 10.35 13.06
N SER A 333 -1.45 9.73 12.25
CA SER A 333 -1.65 9.74 10.82
C SER A 333 -1.58 8.32 10.26
N VAL A 334 -2.62 8.00 9.49
CA VAL A 334 -2.87 6.71 8.86
C VAL A 334 -2.99 6.94 7.35
N TRP A 335 -2.30 6.12 6.55
CA TRP A 335 -2.32 6.25 5.08
C TRP A 335 -2.50 4.89 4.40
N ASN A 336 -2.69 4.90 3.08
CA ASN A 336 -3.03 3.72 2.26
C ASN A 336 -4.30 3.00 2.74
N VAL A 337 -5.31 3.77 3.15
CA VAL A 337 -6.62 3.25 3.51
C VAL A 337 -7.47 3.30 2.25
N TYR A 338 -8.01 2.17 1.83
CA TYR A 338 -8.79 2.10 0.59
C TYR A 338 -10.19 1.53 0.82
N GLY A 339 -11.20 2.18 0.25
CA GLY A 339 -12.58 1.73 0.35
C GLY A 339 -13.04 1.47 1.79
N ASP A 340 -13.62 0.30 2.02
CA ASP A 340 -14.27 -0.04 3.29
C ASP A 340 -13.31 -0.34 4.44
N GLU A 341 -12.00 -0.41 4.19
CA GLU A 341 -10.96 -0.41 5.23
C GLU A 341 -11.05 0.83 6.12
N MET A 342 -11.56 1.95 5.58
CA MET A 342 -11.83 3.19 6.32
C MET A 342 -12.64 2.95 7.60
N LYS A 343 -13.62 2.04 7.57
CA LYS A 343 -14.43 1.72 8.75
C LYS A 343 -13.60 1.13 9.87
N GLU A 344 -12.71 0.20 9.53
CA GLU A 344 -11.85 -0.46 10.51
C GLU A 344 -10.80 0.51 11.07
N VAL A 345 -10.27 1.43 10.25
CA VAL A 345 -9.41 2.52 10.71
C VAL A 345 -10.12 3.38 11.75
N LEU A 346 -11.31 3.89 11.41
CA LEU A 346 -12.06 4.77 12.29
C LEU A 346 -12.45 4.09 13.59
N LYS A 347 -12.96 2.85 13.50
CA LYS A 347 -13.29 2.03 14.66
C LYS A 347 -12.06 1.80 15.55
N THR A 348 -10.93 1.40 14.98
CA THR A 348 -9.70 1.12 15.73
C THR A 348 -9.24 2.33 16.54
N PHE A 349 -9.22 3.52 15.94
CA PHE A 349 -8.75 4.73 16.64
C PHE A 349 -9.81 5.34 17.56
N TYR A 350 -11.11 5.13 17.27
CA TYR A 350 -12.19 5.46 18.19
C TYR A 350 -12.12 4.62 19.46
N GLU A 351 -11.93 3.31 19.35
CA GLU A 351 -11.75 2.40 20.50
C GLU A 351 -10.51 2.73 21.34
N LYS A 352 -9.50 3.36 20.72
CA LYS A 352 -8.33 3.92 21.42
C LYS A 352 -8.61 5.29 22.06
N GLY A 353 -9.83 5.80 22.04
CA GLY A 353 -10.23 7.06 22.66
C GLY A 353 -10.25 8.28 21.74
N GLY A 354 -10.05 8.10 20.43
CA GLY A 354 -10.03 9.19 19.46
C GLY A 354 -11.36 9.93 19.39
N GLN A 355 -11.31 11.26 19.45
CA GLN A 355 -12.52 12.12 19.39
C GLN A 355 -12.55 13.04 18.17
N ARG A 356 -11.41 13.20 17.49
CA ARG A 356 -11.22 14.16 16.39
C ARG A 356 -10.65 13.45 15.17
N PHE A 357 -11.42 13.44 14.09
CA PHE A 357 -11.05 12.74 12.87
C PHE A 357 -11.07 13.68 11.67
N VAL A 358 -10.02 13.61 10.87
CA VAL A 358 -9.89 14.37 9.64
C VAL A 358 -9.59 13.39 8.51
N TYR A 359 -10.47 13.31 7.53
CA TYR A 359 -10.15 12.64 6.27
C TYR A 359 -9.64 13.67 5.26
N ILE A 360 -8.46 13.41 4.72
CA ILE A 360 -7.88 14.16 3.62
C ILE A 360 -7.79 13.20 2.43
N GLY A 361 -8.48 13.51 1.35
CA GLY A 361 -8.57 12.63 0.17
C GLY A 361 -8.41 13.37 -1.15
N THR A 362 -8.51 12.60 -2.22
CA THR A 362 -8.70 13.11 -3.58
C THR A 362 -9.99 12.61 -4.16
N SER A 363 -10.58 13.36 -5.07
CA SER A 363 -11.82 13.02 -5.73
C SER A 363 -11.80 13.41 -7.19
N GLY A 364 -12.51 12.66 -8.03
CA GLY A 364 -12.85 13.08 -9.38
C GLY A 364 -13.95 14.14 -9.35
N GLY A 365 -13.74 15.27 -10.04
CA GLY A 365 -14.72 16.36 -10.14
C GLY A 365 -15.75 16.11 -11.24
N MET A 366 -17.04 16.13 -10.89
CA MET A 366 -18.16 15.88 -11.80
C MET A 366 -18.88 17.16 -12.25
N ASP A 367 -18.77 18.22 -11.45
CA ASP A 367 -19.30 19.53 -11.82
C ASP A 367 -18.38 20.21 -12.85
N PRO A 368 -18.90 20.66 -14.00
CA PRO A 368 -18.08 21.29 -15.04
C PRO A 368 -17.39 22.59 -14.60
N ASN A 369 -17.80 23.19 -13.48
CA ASN A 369 -17.16 24.38 -12.92
C ASN A 369 -16.00 24.06 -11.97
N TYR A 370 -15.75 22.78 -11.67
CA TYR A 370 -14.65 22.37 -10.82
C TYR A 370 -13.33 22.41 -11.59
N LYS A 371 -12.25 22.66 -10.86
CA LYS A 371 -10.88 22.65 -11.38
C LYS A 371 -10.04 21.70 -10.56
N ILE A 372 -9.06 21.08 -11.21
CA ILE A 372 -8.03 20.31 -10.49
C ILE A 372 -7.36 21.23 -9.46
N GLY A 373 -7.25 20.76 -8.23
CA GLY A 373 -6.76 21.52 -7.08
C GLY A 373 -7.84 22.25 -6.27
N ASP A 374 -9.09 22.31 -6.76
CA ASP A 374 -10.22 22.78 -5.93
C ASP A 374 -10.37 21.86 -4.72
N VAL A 375 -10.62 22.45 -3.56
CA VAL A 375 -10.82 21.73 -2.30
C VAL A 375 -12.29 21.73 -1.95
N LEU A 376 -12.84 20.55 -1.71
CA LEU A 376 -14.25 20.34 -1.45
C LEU A 376 -14.46 19.94 0.01
N LEU A 377 -15.50 20.54 0.62
CA LEU A 377 -15.95 20.26 1.97
C LEU A 377 -17.39 19.75 1.89
N PRO A 378 -17.59 18.44 1.63
CA PRO A 378 -18.91 17.87 1.39
C PRO A 378 -19.75 17.85 2.66
N THR A 379 -21.06 18.04 2.49
CA THR A 379 -22.07 17.92 3.56
C THR A 379 -23.16 16.90 3.25
N GLN A 380 -23.06 16.24 2.09
CA GLN A 380 -23.96 15.19 1.66
C GLN A 380 -23.20 14.12 0.91
N PHE A 381 -23.50 12.86 1.20
CA PHE A 381 -22.89 11.69 0.58
C PHE A 381 -23.97 10.81 -0.03
N GLN A 382 -23.78 10.38 -1.27
CA GLN A 382 -24.66 9.39 -1.89
C GLN A 382 -24.31 8.00 -1.33
N GLN A 383 -25.31 7.32 -0.77
CA GLN A 383 -25.20 5.95 -0.31
C GLN A 383 -25.27 4.97 -1.48
N LYS A 384 -24.89 3.71 -1.24
CA LYS A 384 -24.85 2.66 -2.27
C LYS A 384 -26.21 2.36 -2.91
N ASP A 385 -27.31 2.64 -2.21
CA ASP A 385 -28.68 2.49 -2.70
C ASP A 385 -29.20 3.73 -3.46
N GLY A 386 -28.35 4.76 -3.64
CA GLY A 386 -28.68 6.01 -4.31
C GLY A 386 -29.30 7.08 -3.39
N THR A 387 -29.61 6.76 -2.14
CA THR A 387 -30.12 7.73 -1.16
C THR A 387 -29.02 8.67 -0.66
N TRP A 388 -29.38 9.73 0.06
CA TRP A 388 -28.43 10.75 0.53
C TRP A 388 -28.29 10.73 2.05
N LEU A 389 -27.05 10.66 2.51
CA LEU A 389 -26.65 10.82 3.90
C LEU A 389 -26.23 12.28 4.13
N ALA A 390 -26.91 12.97 5.04
CA ALA A 390 -26.49 14.29 5.51
C ALA A 390 -25.28 14.15 6.45
N PHE A 391 -24.33 15.10 6.35
CA PHE A 391 -23.10 15.06 7.12
C PHE A 391 -22.71 16.47 7.59
N ASP A 392 -22.62 16.66 8.91
CA ASP A 392 -22.16 17.92 9.52
C ASP A 392 -20.63 17.98 9.48
N ASN A 393 -20.10 18.48 8.36
CA ASN A 393 -18.67 18.63 8.15
C ASN A 393 -18.14 19.88 8.87
N ASP A 394 -17.40 19.68 9.97
CA ASP A 394 -16.84 20.77 10.75
C ASP A 394 -15.86 21.64 9.93
N GLY A 395 -15.23 21.08 8.90
CA GLY A 395 -14.40 21.81 7.94
C GLY A 395 -15.14 22.97 7.24
N THR A 396 -16.47 22.94 7.15
CA THR A 396 -17.23 24.07 6.57
C THR A 396 -17.17 25.34 7.41
N LYS A 397 -16.91 25.21 8.72
CA LYS A 397 -16.72 26.33 9.67
C LYS A 397 -15.37 27.00 9.49
N MET A 398 -14.45 26.37 8.76
CA MET A 398 -13.17 26.98 8.47
C MET A 398 -13.37 28.30 7.75
N THR A 399 -12.74 29.36 8.25
CA THR A 399 -12.68 30.66 7.59
C THR A 399 -11.65 30.68 6.46
N LEU A 400 -11.29 29.49 5.94
CA LEU A 400 -10.29 29.31 4.89
C LEU A 400 -10.54 30.26 3.73
N GLY A 401 -9.52 31.06 3.47
CA GLY A 401 -9.56 32.25 2.65
C GLY A 401 -8.39 33.18 2.94
N ALA A 402 -7.59 32.92 4.00
CA ALA A 402 -6.40 33.67 4.33
C ALA A 402 -5.34 33.50 3.20
N GLN A 403 -5.43 34.43 2.23
CA GLN A 403 -4.57 34.71 1.08
C GLN A 403 -5.10 34.35 -0.32
N GLY A 404 -6.31 33.79 -0.49
CA GLY A 404 -6.92 33.61 -1.81
C GLY A 404 -6.20 32.66 -2.78
N LYS A 405 -5.32 31.78 -2.29
CA LYS A 405 -4.48 30.91 -3.14
C LYS A 405 -5.11 29.55 -3.48
N VAL A 406 -6.07 29.08 -2.69
CA VAL A 406 -6.80 27.82 -2.92
C VAL A 406 -8.30 28.11 -2.96
N ARG A 407 -8.98 27.62 -3.99
CA ARG A 407 -10.44 27.72 -4.11
C ARG A 407 -11.08 26.60 -3.31
N ILE A 408 -11.95 26.97 -2.36
CA ILE A 408 -12.63 26.03 -1.48
C ILE A 408 -14.13 26.10 -1.71
N LEU A 409 -14.72 24.96 -1.99
CA LEU A 409 -16.13 24.79 -2.28
C LEU A 409 -16.77 24.08 -1.08
N LYS A 410 -17.65 24.79 -0.38
CA LYS A 410 -18.34 24.29 0.81
C LYS A 410 -19.69 23.69 0.43
N LYS A 411 -20.16 22.75 1.25
CA LYS A 411 -21.50 22.14 1.14
C LYS A 411 -21.71 21.40 -0.18
N THR A 412 -20.67 20.72 -0.65
CA THR A 412 -20.73 19.92 -1.88
C THR A 412 -21.41 18.57 -1.65
N ARG A 413 -21.83 17.93 -2.74
CA ARG A 413 -22.42 16.58 -2.77
C ARG A 413 -21.41 15.57 -3.30
N GLN A 414 -21.06 14.60 -2.47
CA GLN A 414 -20.06 13.59 -2.75
C GLN A 414 -20.73 12.27 -3.14
N GLY A 415 -20.24 11.63 -4.20
CA GLY A 415 -20.63 10.29 -4.62
C GLY A 415 -19.59 9.25 -4.24
N TRP A 416 -19.91 7.99 -4.50
CA TRP A 416 -19.05 6.84 -4.21
C TRP A 416 -19.01 5.88 -5.39
N ILE A 417 -17.84 5.27 -5.60
CA ILE A 417 -17.63 4.10 -6.47
C ILE A 417 -16.75 3.08 -5.75
N ALA A 418 -16.88 1.80 -6.09
CA ALA A 418 -16.07 0.77 -5.43
C ALA A 418 -14.63 0.72 -5.96
N THR A 419 -14.43 1.11 -7.22
CA THR A 419 -13.13 1.08 -7.89
C THR A 419 -13.16 1.91 -9.18
N LEU A 420 -12.01 2.45 -9.59
CA LEU A 420 -11.82 3.16 -10.86
C LEU A 420 -12.25 2.32 -12.08
N ILE A 421 -12.24 0.99 -11.98
CA ILE A 421 -12.73 0.09 -13.05
C ILE A 421 -14.25 0.24 -13.28
N GLU A 422 -15.01 0.83 -12.35
CA GLU A 422 -16.44 1.12 -12.54
C GLU A 422 -16.71 2.42 -13.29
N GLU A 423 -15.69 3.24 -13.55
CA GLU A 423 -15.79 4.52 -14.25
C GLU A 423 -15.96 4.33 -15.76
N THR A 424 -17.10 3.75 -16.13
CA THR A 424 -17.60 3.80 -17.50
C THR A 424 -18.22 5.17 -17.75
N THR A 425 -18.19 5.66 -19.00
CA THR A 425 -18.81 6.95 -19.34
C THR A 425 -20.28 6.99 -18.92
N ALA A 426 -21.05 5.93 -19.22
CA ALA A 426 -22.45 5.84 -18.86
C ALA A 426 -22.69 5.90 -17.34
N LYS A 427 -21.85 5.22 -16.54
CA LYS A 427 -21.97 5.25 -15.08
C LYS A 427 -21.62 6.62 -14.51
N MET A 428 -20.60 7.27 -15.06
CA MET A 428 -20.21 8.62 -14.65
C MET A 428 -21.30 9.65 -15.00
N GLU A 429 -21.94 9.52 -16.16
CA GLU A 429 -23.09 10.34 -16.54
C GLU A 429 -24.28 10.09 -15.60
N GLU A 430 -24.63 8.84 -15.31
CA GLU A 430 -25.69 8.47 -14.35
C GLU A 430 -25.43 9.09 -12.96
N ILE A 431 -24.19 8.98 -12.46
CA ILE A 431 -23.80 9.54 -11.17
C ILE A 431 -23.91 11.07 -11.18
N ARG A 432 -23.39 11.75 -12.21
CA ARG A 432 -23.54 13.21 -12.37
C ARG A 432 -25.01 13.62 -12.36
N ASP A 433 -25.84 12.92 -13.14
CA ASP A 433 -27.25 13.25 -13.33
C ASP A 433 -28.07 13.03 -12.05
N SER A 434 -27.58 12.20 -11.12
CA SER A 434 -28.12 12.08 -9.74
C SER A 434 -27.79 13.29 -8.84
N GLY A 435 -26.99 14.23 -9.34
CA GLY A 435 -26.59 15.46 -8.66
C GLY A 435 -25.35 15.33 -7.78
N VAL A 436 -24.53 14.30 -8.00
CA VAL A 436 -23.18 14.19 -7.45
C VAL A 436 -22.27 15.22 -8.11
N GLN A 437 -21.47 15.93 -7.30
CA GLN A 437 -20.55 16.97 -7.79
C GLN A 437 -19.09 16.53 -7.79
N ALA A 438 -18.73 15.55 -6.95
CA ALA A 438 -17.44 14.87 -6.97
C ALA A 438 -17.61 13.46 -6.42
N LEU A 439 -16.71 12.54 -6.77
CA LEU A 439 -16.73 11.17 -6.27
C LEU A 439 -15.34 10.70 -5.82
N ASP A 440 -15.33 9.78 -4.87
CA ASP A 440 -14.15 9.04 -4.43
C ASP A 440 -14.57 7.66 -3.93
N ILE A 441 -13.67 6.97 -3.24
CA ILE A 441 -13.86 5.56 -2.85
C ILE A 441 -14.02 5.43 -1.34
N GLU A 442 -13.38 6.30 -0.55
CA GLU A 442 -13.31 6.17 0.91
C GLU A 442 -14.32 7.05 1.67
N SER A 443 -14.64 8.25 1.18
CA SER A 443 -15.28 9.27 2.03
C SER A 443 -16.71 8.93 2.48
N LEU A 444 -17.45 8.14 1.71
CA LEU A 444 -18.76 7.63 2.13
C LEU A 444 -18.64 6.82 3.42
N TYR A 445 -17.62 5.96 3.54
CA TYR A 445 -17.41 5.14 4.74
C TYR A 445 -17.06 5.97 5.96
N PHE A 446 -16.32 7.06 5.76
CA PHE A 446 -16.09 8.04 6.80
C PHE A 446 -17.43 8.64 7.26
N ALA A 447 -18.27 9.11 6.34
CA ALA A 447 -19.57 9.68 6.68
C ALA A 447 -20.51 8.68 7.39
N GLU A 448 -20.54 7.43 6.93
CA GLU A 448 -21.33 6.36 7.54
C GLU A 448 -20.92 6.11 8.99
N PHE A 449 -19.62 6.08 9.29
CA PHE A 449 -19.13 5.90 10.67
C PHE A 449 -19.65 6.99 11.63
N PHE A 450 -19.68 8.25 11.19
CA PHE A 450 -20.14 9.37 12.02
C PHE A 450 -21.66 9.50 12.12
N LYS A 451 -22.42 8.77 11.31
CA LYS A 451 -23.88 8.65 11.50
C LYS A 451 -24.19 8.09 12.89
N ASP A 452 -23.42 7.10 13.31
CA ASP A 452 -23.58 6.43 14.61
C ASP A 452 -22.79 7.12 15.73
N HIS A 453 -21.91 8.08 15.38
CA HIS A 453 -21.06 8.81 16.32
C HIS A 453 -21.13 10.35 16.11
N PRO A 454 -22.32 10.97 16.18
CA PRO A 454 -22.51 12.37 15.78
C PRO A 454 -21.77 13.38 16.68
N ALA A 455 -21.48 13.01 17.93
CA ALA A 455 -20.79 13.85 18.91
C ALA A 455 -19.29 14.02 18.65
N LEU A 456 -18.69 13.16 17.82
CA LEU A 456 -17.28 13.26 17.46
C LEU A 456 -17.04 14.42 16.49
N GLU A 457 -15.87 15.05 16.61
CA GLU A 457 -15.44 16.09 15.70
C GLU A 457 -14.95 15.44 14.39
N LYS A 458 -15.44 15.96 13.25
CA LYS A 458 -15.29 15.29 11.95
C LYS A 458 -15.12 16.28 10.82
N THR A 459 -14.02 16.11 10.09
CA THR A 459 -13.76 16.88 8.87
C THR A 459 -13.48 15.95 7.71
N VAL A 460 -14.17 16.18 6.59
CA VAL A 460 -13.86 15.57 5.29
C VAL A 460 -13.38 16.68 4.36
N MET A 461 -12.16 16.55 3.86
CA MET A 461 -11.58 17.44 2.87
C MET A 461 -11.06 16.62 1.71
N VAL A 462 -11.70 16.77 0.54
CA VAL A 462 -11.26 16.09 -0.68
C VAL A 462 -10.79 17.13 -1.70
N THR A 463 -9.69 16.84 -2.38
CA THR A 463 -9.15 17.73 -3.41
C THR A 463 -9.41 17.15 -4.79
N VAL A 464 -9.90 17.96 -5.72
CA VAL A 464 -10.16 17.53 -7.09
C VAL A 464 -8.83 17.15 -7.76
N SER A 465 -8.63 15.87 -8.06
CA SER A 465 -7.42 15.34 -8.72
C SER A 465 -7.52 15.32 -10.23
N ASP A 466 -8.74 15.14 -10.73
CA ASP A 466 -9.06 14.82 -12.11
C ASP A 466 -10.54 15.16 -12.38
N LEU A 467 -10.96 15.04 -13.63
CA LEU A 467 -12.32 15.31 -14.07
C LEU A 467 -12.82 14.08 -14.86
N PRO A 468 -13.50 13.11 -14.21
CA PRO A 468 -13.83 11.83 -14.82
C PRO A 468 -14.62 11.93 -16.13
N LEU A 469 -15.50 12.93 -16.28
CA LEU A 469 -16.25 13.13 -17.53
C LEU A 469 -15.47 13.93 -18.60
N GLY A 470 -14.27 14.40 -18.28
CA GLY A 470 -13.33 14.96 -19.24
C GLY A 470 -12.44 13.88 -19.85
N LYS A 471 -11.74 14.20 -20.95
CA LYS A 471 -10.64 13.35 -21.44
C LYS A 471 -9.45 13.48 -20.50
N HIS A 472 -9.06 12.40 -19.85
CA HIS A 472 -7.86 12.34 -19.01
C HIS A 472 -7.18 10.97 -19.20
N THR A 473 -5.87 10.97 -19.38
CA THR A 473 -5.07 9.74 -19.39
C THR A 473 -4.53 9.46 -17.98
N TYR A 474 -4.13 8.21 -17.70
CA TYR A 474 -3.45 7.89 -16.44
C TYR A 474 -2.08 8.60 -16.32
N ALA A 475 -1.44 8.89 -17.47
CA ALA A 475 -0.27 9.76 -17.53
C ALA A 475 -0.60 11.21 -17.10
N ASP A 476 -1.74 11.75 -17.52
CA ASP A 476 -2.21 13.09 -17.13
C ASP A 476 -2.48 13.15 -15.63
N GLU A 477 -3.09 12.13 -15.03
CA GLU A 477 -3.27 12.05 -13.57
C GLU A 477 -1.92 12.15 -12.83
N ASN A 478 -0.88 11.47 -13.32
CA ASN A 478 0.43 11.53 -12.68
C ASN A 478 1.09 12.91 -12.84
N ALA A 479 0.87 13.59 -13.96
CA ALA A 479 1.36 14.95 -14.19
C ALA A 479 0.64 15.98 -13.29
N THR A 480 -0.66 15.81 -13.04
CA THR A 480 -1.48 16.75 -12.27
C THR A 480 -1.43 16.53 -10.76
N ARG A 481 -0.97 15.37 -10.27
CA ARG A 481 -0.84 15.04 -8.83
C ARG A 481 -0.16 16.12 -7.97
N SER A 482 0.75 16.89 -8.56
CA SER A 482 1.43 17.99 -7.87
C SER A 482 0.49 19.13 -7.46
N ILE A 483 -0.61 19.34 -8.18
CA ILE A 483 -1.57 20.43 -7.95
C ILE A 483 -2.45 20.15 -6.71
N PRO A 484 -3.15 19.00 -6.59
CA PRO A 484 -3.87 18.66 -5.36
C PRO A 484 -2.96 18.68 -4.14
N LEU A 485 -1.74 18.17 -4.29
CA LEU A 485 -0.72 18.18 -3.25
C LEU A 485 -0.37 19.61 -2.79
N ALA A 486 -0.23 20.54 -3.74
CA ALA A 486 0.04 21.94 -3.44
C ALA A 486 -1.13 22.60 -2.72
N SER A 487 -2.38 22.29 -3.09
CA SER A 487 -3.57 22.78 -2.39
C SER A 487 -3.61 22.27 -0.94
N VAL A 488 -3.45 20.97 -0.72
CA VAL A 488 -3.44 20.38 0.62
C VAL A 488 -2.33 21.00 1.49
N LYS A 489 -1.10 21.10 0.97
CA LYS A 489 0.04 21.69 1.70
C LYS A 489 -0.22 23.12 2.19
N GLN A 490 -0.97 23.90 1.43
CA GLN A 490 -1.32 25.27 1.82
C GLN A 490 -2.34 25.32 2.96
N LEU A 491 -3.19 24.29 3.08
CA LEU A 491 -4.22 24.20 4.12
C LEU A 491 -3.74 23.46 5.38
N LEU A 492 -2.67 22.66 5.28
CA LEU A 492 -2.14 21.88 6.39
C LEU A 492 -1.86 22.71 7.66
N PRO A 493 -1.21 23.88 7.62
CA PRO A 493 -0.96 24.65 8.84
C PRO A 493 -2.23 24.98 9.63
N GLU A 494 -3.35 25.24 8.94
CA GLU A 494 -4.63 25.53 9.58
C GLU A 494 -5.34 24.28 10.10
N LEU A 495 -5.30 23.18 9.33
CA LEU A 495 -5.83 21.87 9.78
C LEU A 495 -5.06 21.32 10.99
N LEU A 496 -3.77 21.65 11.06
CA LEU A 496 -2.88 21.23 12.14
C LEU A 496 -2.85 22.23 13.30
N ASP A 497 -3.55 23.37 13.24
CA ASP A 497 -3.59 24.33 14.35
C ASP A 497 -4.38 23.77 15.56
N PRO A 498 -3.79 23.72 16.78
CA PRO A 498 -4.48 23.37 18.03
C PRO A 498 -5.70 24.20 18.36
N LYS A 499 -5.72 25.47 17.94
CA LYS A 499 -6.79 26.43 18.19
C LYS A 499 -7.89 26.37 17.15
N PHE A 500 -7.71 25.54 16.12
CA PHE A 500 -8.71 25.33 15.09
C PHE A 500 -10.05 24.95 15.75
N PRO A 501 -11.05 25.84 15.72
CA PRO A 501 -12.27 25.67 16.48
C PRO A 501 -13.16 24.64 15.79
N MET A 502 -12.99 23.38 16.18
CA MET A 502 -14.02 22.37 16.03
C MET A 502 -14.82 22.45 17.34
N PRO A 503 -16.12 22.81 17.31
CA PRO A 503 -16.87 23.05 18.53
C PRO A 503 -16.80 21.82 19.42
N VAL A 504 -16.16 21.97 20.58
CA VAL A 504 -16.06 20.93 21.60
C VAL A 504 -17.46 20.76 22.19
N VAL A 505 -18.24 19.85 21.62
CA VAL A 505 -19.39 19.30 22.32
C VAL A 505 -18.82 18.28 23.29
N VAL A 506 -18.59 18.69 24.54
CA VAL A 506 -18.30 17.74 25.61
C VAL A 506 -19.54 16.83 25.72
N PRO A 507 -19.45 15.53 25.40
CA PRO A 507 -20.58 14.64 25.55
C PRO A 507 -20.79 14.43 27.05
N THR A 508 -21.78 15.11 27.61
CA THR A 508 -22.33 14.79 28.93
C THR A 508 -23.14 13.50 28.77
N GLY A 509 -22.49 12.34 28.64
CA GLY A 509 -23.26 11.08 28.59
C GLY A 509 -22.59 9.78 28.17
N CYS A 510 -21.36 9.74 27.65
CA CYS A 510 -20.71 8.45 27.36
C CYS A 510 -20.04 7.88 28.62
N GLN A 511 -20.82 7.25 29.49
CA GLN A 511 -20.28 6.18 30.32
C GLN A 511 -19.90 5.02 29.39
N LEU A 512 -18.61 4.84 29.16
CA LEU A 512 -18.10 3.57 28.63
C LEU A 512 -18.62 2.44 29.53
N PRO A 513 -19.11 1.32 29.00
CA PRO A 513 -19.28 0.13 29.81
C PRO A 513 -17.88 -0.30 30.25
N MET A 514 -17.50 0.03 31.49
CA MET A 514 -16.34 -0.60 32.12
C MET A 514 -16.65 -2.09 32.19
N GLN A 515 -15.99 -2.87 31.34
CA GLN A 515 -15.83 -4.31 31.54
C GLN A 515 -15.04 -4.52 32.84
N ASN A 516 -15.78 -4.64 33.94
CA ASN A 516 -15.30 -5.33 35.13
C ASN A 516 -15.55 -6.83 34.92
N ASP A 517 -14.63 -7.50 34.25
CA ASP A 517 -14.45 -8.96 34.36
C ASP A 517 -12.94 -9.26 34.44
N PHE A 518 -12.29 -8.69 35.46
CA PHE A 518 -11.11 -9.31 36.02
C PHE A 518 -11.57 -10.44 36.93
N GLY A 519 -11.31 -11.66 36.47
CA GLY A 519 -11.49 -12.88 37.24
C GLY A 519 -10.84 -12.75 38.62
N LYS A 520 -11.61 -13.14 39.63
CA LYS A 520 -11.16 -13.34 41.00
C LYS A 520 -9.95 -14.29 41.00
N LEU A 521 -8.75 -13.73 41.19
CA LEU A 521 -7.64 -14.49 41.73
C LEU A 521 -7.94 -14.77 43.22
N PRO A 522 -7.77 -16.01 43.70
CA PRO A 522 -8.08 -16.37 45.07
C PRO A 522 -7.07 -15.74 46.05
N ASP A 523 -7.63 -15.20 47.12
CA ASP A 523 -6.94 -14.54 48.23
C ASP A 523 -6.02 -15.53 48.95
N VAL A 524 -4.71 -15.27 48.92
CA VAL A 524 -3.69 -16.03 49.64
C VAL A 524 -3.36 -15.26 50.91
N HIS A 525 -4.17 -15.41 51.96
CA HIS A 525 -3.76 -15.22 53.36
C HIS A 525 -4.81 -15.81 54.30
N GLY A 526 -4.59 -17.03 54.79
CA GLY A 526 -5.47 -17.63 55.81
C GLY A 526 -5.25 -19.11 56.09
N ILE A 527 -4.00 -19.59 56.15
CA ILE A 527 -3.68 -20.92 56.70
C ILE A 527 -2.70 -20.72 57.85
N VAL A 528 -3.23 -20.37 59.03
CA VAL A 528 -2.64 -20.66 60.34
C VAL A 528 -3.79 -20.81 61.34
N ASN A 529 -3.86 -21.99 61.98
CA ASN A 529 -4.61 -22.35 63.19
C ASN A 529 -6.13 -22.55 63.10
N SER A 530 -6.54 -23.83 63.00
CA SER A 530 -7.23 -24.50 64.12
C SER A 530 -7.40 -26.00 63.86
N LEU A 531 -6.56 -26.80 64.51
CA LEU A 531 -6.90 -28.15 64.93
C LEU A 531 -8.02 -28.09 65.97
N GLY A 532 -9.00 -28.99 65.89
CA GLY A 532 -9.71 -29.46 67.07
C GLY A 532 -11.24 -29.51 66.98
N GLN A 533 -11.75 -30.74 67.13
CA GLN A 533 -13.11 -31.12 67.53
C GLN A 533 -14.17 -30.98 66.43
N GLY A 534 -14.97 -31.97 66.04
CA GLY A 534 -15.26 -33.28 66.62
C GLY A 534 -16.75 -33.56 66.43
N GLN A 535 -17.10 -34.39 65.45
CA GLN A 535 -18.16 -35.42 65.41
C GLN A 535 -18.38 -35.88 63.98
#